data_AF-A0A699JP24-F1
#
_entry.id   AF-A0A699JP24-F1
#
_cell.length_a   1.000
_cell.length_b   1.000
_cell.length_c   1.000
_cell.angle_alpha   90.00
_cell.angle_beta   90.00
_cell.angle_gamma   90.00
#
_symmetry.space_group_name_H-M   'P 1'
#
loop_
_entity.id
_entity.type
_entity.pdbx_description
1 polymer ?
#
loop_
_entity_poly.entity_id
_entity_poly.type
_entity_poly.pdbx_seq_one_letter_code
_entity_poly.pdbx_strand_id
1 'polypeptide(L)'
;SKDETPEVLIDFLRLVQRGLQAQVRVVRTDKGMEFLNQTLHAYFSVEGILHQTSVARTPEQNGIVERRNRTLVEAARTMLSAAKVPLFF
;
A
#
# COMPACT_ATOMS: atom_id res chain seq x y z
N SER A 1 7.61 -8.30 8.00
CA SER A 1 7.01 -8.65 9.31
C SER A 1 5.89 -7.67 9.64
N LYS A 2 4.91 -8.03 10.50
CA LYS A 2 3.91 -7.07 11.01
C LYS A 2 4.55 -5.84 11.65
N ASP A 3 5.76 -6.01 12.19
CA ASP A 3 6.52 -4.95 12.85
C ASP A 3 7.19 -3.99 11.85
N GLU A 4 7.45 -4.44 10.62
CA GLU A 4 8.09 -3.63 9.56
C GLU A 4 7.07 -2.87 8.71
N THR A 5 5.82 -3.37 8.64
CA THR A 5 4.74 -2.79 7.84
C THR A 5 4.56 -1.27 8.05
N PRO A 6 4.61 -0.73 9.29
CA PRO A 6 4.47 0.70 9.52
C PRO A 6 5.54 1.54 8.83
N GLU A 7 6.81 1.16 8.98
CA GLU A 7 7.95 1.92 8.43
C GLU A 7 7.92 1.90 6.90
N VAL A 8 7.71 0.73 6.31
CA VAL A 8 7.62 0.56 4.86
C VAL A 8 6.47 1.38 4.27
N LEU A 9 5.30 1.39 4.92
CA LEU A 9 4.16 2.17 4.44
C LEU A 9 4.39 3.67 4.55
N ILE A 10 5.00 4.13 5.64
CA ILE A 10 5.35 5.55 5.83
C ILE A 10 6.31 6.01 4.73
N ASP A 11 7.36 5.25 4.45
CA ASP A 11 8.34 5.60 3.43
C ASP A 11 7.74 5.55 2.02
N PHE A 12 6.86 4.58 1.74
CA PHE A 12 6.11 4.54 0.49
C PHE A 12 5.23 5.78 0.32
N LEU A 13 4.47 6.19 1.35
CA LEU A 13 3.63 7.39 1.28
C LEU A 13 4.46 8.65 1.05
N ARG A 14 5.61 8.78 1.72
CA ARG A 14 6.55 9.90 1.49
C ARG A 14 7.07 9.90 0.06
N LEU A 15 7.42 8.73 -0.48
CA LEU A 15 7.88 8.59 -1.86
C LEU A 15 6.81 9.05 -2.85
N VAL A 16 5.57 8.57 -2.69
CA VAL A 16 4.43 8.93 -3.55
C VAL A 16 4.14 10.42 -3.48
N GLN A 17 4.07 10.99 -2.27
CA GLN A 17 3.77 12.42 -2.10
C GLN A 17 4.83 13.31 -2.77
N ARG A 18 6.12 12.99 -2.60
CA ARG A 18 7.22 13.74 -3.24
C ARG A 18 7.21 13.56 -4.76
N GLY A 19 7.06 12.32 -5.23
CA GLY A 19 7.10 12.00 -6.65
C GLY A 19 5.94 12.62 -7.44
N LEU A 20 4.76 12.70 -6.83
CA LEU A 20 3.57 13.30 -7.44
C LEU A 20 3.36 14.78 -7.08
N GLN A 21 4.21 15.35 -6.22
CA GLN A 21 4.07 16.71 -5.67
C GLN A 21 2.66 16.98 -5.12
N ALA A 22 2.06 15.97 -4.48
CA ALA A 22 0.69 16.00 -4.01
C ALA A 22 0.57 15.38 -2.62
N GLN A 23 -0.28 15.94 -1.77
CA GLN A 23 -0.53 15.40 -0.43
C GLN A 23 -1.53 14.25 -0.49
N VAL A 24 -1.22 13.14 0.16
CA VAL A 24 -2.17 12.06 0.42
C VAL A 24 -3.15 12.56 1.48
N ARG A 25 -4.45 12.48 1.18
CA ARG A 25 -5.51 12.95 2.10
C ARG A 25 -6.22 11.82 2.82
N VAL A 26 -6.29 10.65 2.18
CA VAL A 26 -7.03 9.49 2.67
C VAL A 26 -6.22 8.24 2.40
N VAL A 27 -6.05 7.40 3.42
CA VAL A 27 -5.52 6.04 3.29
C VAL A 27 -6.63 5.09 3.72
N ARG A 28 -6.93 4.10 2.86
CA ARG A 28 -7.91 3.05 3.18
C ARG A 28 -7.21 1.71 3.22
N THR A 29 -7.30 1.01 4.35
CA THR A 29 -6.77 -0.34 4.54
C THR A 29 -7.90 -1.29 4.91
N ASP A 30 -7.64 -2.59 4.83
CA ASP A 30 -8.50 -3.56 5.48
C ASP A 30 -8.30 -3.54 7.01
N LYS A 31 -9.03 -4.41 7.72
CA LYS A 31 -8.88 -4.60 9.17
C LYS A 31 -7.73 -5.54 9.53
N GLY A 32 -6.76 -5.74 8.63
CA GLY A 32 -5.54 -6.47 8.93
C GLY A 32 -4.83 -5.84 10.13
N MET A 33 -4.42 -6.67 11.09
CA MET A 33 -3.79 -6.17 12.33
C MET A 33 -2.48 -5.40 12.07
N GLU A 34 -1.82 -5.66 10.96
CA GLU A 34 -0.62 -4.95 10.52
C GLU A 34 -0.86 -3.46 10.19
N PHE A 35 -2.10 -3.10 9.85
CA PHE A 35 -2.51 -1.71 9.60
C PHE A 35 -3.18 -1.06 10.80
N LEU A 36 -3.38 -1.81 11.89
CA LEU A 36 -3.96 -1.34 13.15
C LEU A 36 -2.85 -1.12 14.21
N ASN A 37 -1.79 -0.40 13.83
CA ASN A 37 -0.66 -0.08 14.71
C ASN A 37 -0.69 1.41 15.12
N GLN A 38 -0.37 1.68 16.40
CA GLN A 38 -0.25 3.02 16.97
C GLN A 38 0.71 3.95 16.19
N THR A 39 1.77 3.39 15.62
CA THR A 39 2.78 4.11 14.81
C THR A 39 2.15 4.74 13.57
N LEU A 40 1.35 3.96 12.83
CA LEU A 40 0.64 4.46 11.65
C LEU A 40 -0.42 5.48 12.04
N HIS A 41 -1.14 5.23 13.13
CA HIS A 41 -2.14 6.19 13.63
C HIS A 41 -1.50 7.54 13.99
N ALA A 42 -0.37 7.54 14.71
CA ALA A 42 0.36 8.76 15.05
C ALA A 42 0.85 9.50 13.79
N TYR A 43 1.43 8.77 12.84
CA TYR A 43 1.89 9.34 11.57
C TYR A 43 0.74 9.97 10.78
N PHE A 44 -0.37 9.26 10.59
CA PHE A 44 -1.53 9.78 9.87
C PHE A 44 -2.11 11.03 10.54
N SER A 45 -2.14 11.07 11.88
CA SER A 45 -2.60 12.25 12.61
C SER A 45 -1.69 13.46 12.40
N VAL A 46 -0.37 13.27 12.37
CA VAL A 46 0.60 14.36 12.14
C VAL A 46 0.52 14.88 10.70
N GLU A 47 0.38 13.98 9.73
CA GLU A 47 0.31 14.33 8.31
C GLU A 47 -1.07 14.83 7.86
N GLY A 48 -2.08 14.76 8.73
CA GLY A 48 -3.46 15.10 8.41
C GLY A 48 -4.13 14.12 7.43
N ILE A 49 -3.71 12.86 7.46
CA ILE A 49 -4.23 11.78 6.62
C ILE A 49 -5.43 11.14 7.33
N LEU A 50 -6.57 11.07 6.65
CA LEU A 50 -7.73 10.33 7.15
C LEU A 50 -7.53 8.83 6.90
N HIS A 51 -7.37 8.05 7.99
CA HIS A 51 -7.35 6.59 7.90
C HIS A 51 -8.76 6.03 7.92
N GLN A 52 -9.10 5.23 6.91
CA GLN A 52 -10.35 4.49 6.81
C GLN A 52 -10.07 3.00 6.85
N THR A 53 -10.84 2.25 7.63
CA THR A 53 -10.77 0.78 7.62
C THR A 53 -11.98 0.23 6.87
N SER A 54 -11.75 -0.67 5.91
CA SER A 54 -12.84 -1.33 5.22
C SER A 54 -13.59 -2.25 6.19
N VAL A 55 -14.91 -2.33 6.04
CA VAL A 55 -15.71 -3.29 6.82
C VAL A 55 -15.45 -4.66 6.22
N ALA A 56 -15.37 -5.72 7.05
CA ALA A 56 -15.16 -7.10 6.62
C ALA A 56 -16.17 -7.62 5.57
N ARG A 57 -17.22 -6.84 5.28
CA ARG A 57 -18.30 -7.15 4.33
C ARG A 57 -18.25 -6.34 3.03
N THR A 58 -17.20 -5.55 2.75
CA THR A 58 -16.97 -4.94 1.42
C THR A 58 -15.75 -5.54 0.72
N PRO A 59 -15.74 -6.87 0.45
CA PRO A 59 -14.64 -7.53 -0.23
C PRO A 59 -14.44 -7.02 -1.67
N GLU A 60 -15.43 -6.38 -2.31
CA GLU A 60 -15.26 -5.89 -3.68
C GLU A 60 -14.16 -4.81 -3.76
N GLN A 61 -14.02 -3.98 -2.72
CA GLN A 61 -12.99 -2.93 -2.70
C GLN A 61 -11.59 -3.51 -2.53
N ASN A 62 -11.44 -4.49 -1.63
CA ASN A 62 -10.19 -5.24 -1.49
C ASN A 62 -9.88 -5.99 -2.80
N GLY A 63 -10.90 -6.58 -3.43
CA GLY A 63 -10.78 -7.26 -4.72
C GLY A 63 -10.37 -6.32 -5.88
N ILE A 64 -10.64 -5.01 -5.82
CA ILE A 64 -10.09 -4.05 -6.80
C ILE A 64 -8.60 -3.86 -6.56
N VAL A 65 -8.18 -3.67 -5.31
CA VAL A 65 -6.76 -3.49 -4.94
C VAL A 65 -5.96 -4.74 -5.25
N GLU A 66 -6.45 -5.91 -4.87
CA GLU A 66 -5.83 -7.21 -5.16
C GLU A 66 -5.65 -7.44 -6.67
N ARG A 67 -6.69 -7.15 -7.47
CA ARG A 67 -6.59 -7.26 -8.93
C ARG A 67 -5.54 -6.33 -9.51
N ARG A 68 -5.48 -5.07 -9.05
CA ARG A 68 -4.48 -4.10 -9.51
C ARG A 68 -3.07 -4.52 -9.12
N ASN A 69 -2.86 -4.99 -7.90
CA ASN A 69 -1.57 -5.49 -7.43
C ASN A 69 -1.14 -6.70 -8.27
N ARG A 70 -2.04 -7.65 -8.54
CA ARG A 70 -1.76 -8.78 -9.42
C ARG A 70 -1.35 -8.32 -10.82
N THR A 71 -2.08 -7.37 -11.43
CA THR A 71 -1.71 -6.83 -12.74
C THR A 71 -0.34 -6.15 -12.73
N LEU A 72 0.03 -5.41 -11.68
CA LEU A 72 1.35 -4.79 -11.55
C LEU A 72 2.47 -5.84 -11.45
N VAL A 73 2.27 -6.88 -10.63
CA VAL A 73 3.23 -7.98 -10.48
C VAL A 73 3.39 -8.75 -11.79
N GLU A 74 2.29 -9.03 -12.49
CA GLU A 74 2.31 -9.69 -13.79
C GLU A 74 3.04 -8.84 -14.84
N ALA A 75 2.78 -7.53 -14.91
CA ALA A 75 3.48 -6.63 -15.81
C ALA A 75 4.99 -6.58 -15.53
N ALA A 76 5.39 -6.52 -14.26
CA ALA A 76 6.81 -6.57 -13.88
C ALA A 76 7.46 -7.89 -14.32
N ARG A 77 6.79 -9.03 -14.11
CA ARG A 77 7.28 -10.34 -14.59
C ARG A 77 7.40 -10.39 -16.11
N THR A 78 6.44 -9.82 -16.85
CA THR A 78 6.54 -9.72 -18.32
C THR A 78 7.75 -8.89 -18.75
N MET A 79 8.01 -7.76 -18.09
CA MET A 79 9.19 -6.94 -18.39
C MET A 79 10.50 -7.68 -18.09
N LEU A 80 10.59 -8.40 -16.96
CA LEU A 80 11.75 -9.23 -16.62
C LEU A 80 11.97 -10.36 -17.64
N SER A 81 10.89 -11.00 -18.09
CA SER A 81 10.93 -12.02 -19.14
C SER A 81 11.49 -11.47 -20.45
N ALA A 82 11.01 -10.29 -20.88
CA ALA A 82 11.51 -9.62 -22.07
C ALA A 82 12.99 -9.23 -21.96
N ALA A 83 13.43 -8.83 -20.76
CA ALA A 83 14.82 -8.51 -20.46
C ALA A 83 15.74 -9.74 -20.26
N LYS A 84 15.19 -10.96 -20.33
CA LYS A 84 15.92 -12.24 -20.12
C LYS A 84 16.63 -12.35 -18.77
N VAL A 85 16.04 -11.78 -17.73
CA VAL A 85 16.54 -11.86 -16.34
C VAL A 85 15.62 -12.74 -15.48
N PRO A 86 16.06 -13.17 -14.28
CA PRO A 86 15.22 -13.98 -13.40
C PRO A 86 13.87 -13.32 -13.09
N LEU A 87 12.82 -14.14 -13.02
CA LEU A 87 11.43 -13.70 -12.83
C LEU A 87 11.01 -13.54 -11.36
N PHE A 88 11.94 -13.79 -10.44
CA PHE A 88 11.71 -13.77 -9.00
C PHE A 88 12.43 -12.59 -8.36
N PHE A 89 11.76 -12.02 -7.36
CA PHE A 89 12.20 -10.93 -6.49
C PHE A 89 11.55 -11.11 -5.12
#